data_AF-A0A1C6KIE7-F1
#
_entry.id   AF-A0A1C6KIE7-F1
#
_cell.length_a   1.000
_cell.length_b   1.000
_cell.length_c   1.000
_cell.angle_alpha   90.00
_cell.angle_beta   90.00
_cell.angle_gamma   90.00
#
_symmetry.space_group_name_H-M   'P 1'
#
loop_
_entity.id
_entity.type
_entity.pdbx_description
1 polymer ?
#
loop_
_entity_poly.entity_id
_entity_poly.type
_entity_poly.pdbx_seq_one_letter_code
_entity_poly.pdbx_strand_id
1 'polypeptide(L)'
;MLISVKENVFKKEVEIKFNNITEGFNRYKNKTISAINEENFERGMICFLQEAVKLNGLNSSYVDFYYNSLSEEDKVKLVEMVSVDDRKFIESFKEKNTTGGIYYYLTLDSVPFISRLNSNEILFSSIYFTKEECTIWGNYNKRFPIFYKEEHVLMKYVDIANKYGLIID
;
A
#
# COMPACT_ATOMS: atom_id res chain seq x y z
N MET A 1 4.87 -12.59 -1.58
CA MET A 1 6.07 -11.88 -2.07
C MET A 1 5.68 -10.91 -3.19
N LEU A 2 6.34 -9.76 -3.32
CA LEU A 2 6.09 -8.81 -4.41
C LEU A 2 6.49 -9.40 -5.77
N ILE A 3 5.66 -9.20 -6.79
CA ILE A 3 5.90 -9.68 -8.16
C ILE A 3 6.07 -8.47 -9.07
N SER A 4 7.20 -8.36 -9.77
CA SER A 4 7.52 -7.17 -10.58
C SER A 4 6.49 -6.93 -11.69
N VAL A 5 6.12 -5.66 -11.86
CA VAL A 5 5.22 -5.18 -12.90
C VAL A 5 5.95 -4.14 -13.75
N LYS A 6 5.90 -4.30 -15.08
CA LYS A 6 6.45 -3.29 -15.97
C LYS A 6 5.68 -1.98 -15.84
N GLU A 7 6.39 -0.87 -15.78
CA GLU A 7 5.80 0.46 -15.61
C GLU A 7 4.74 0.80 -16.68
N ASN A 8 4.93 0.40 -17.93
CA ASN A 8 3.95 0.62 -18.99
C ASN A 8 2.64 -0.16 -18.78
N VAL A 9 2.72 -1.35 -18.16
CA VAL A 9 1.53 -2.12 -17.76
C VAL A 9 0.84 -1.39 -16.61
N PHE A 10 1.57 -1.04 -15.55
CA PHE A 10 1.01 -0.28 -14.43
C PHE A 10 0.31 1.02 -14.89
N LYS A 11 0.98 1.83 -15.72
CA LYS A 11 0.44 3.10 -16.23
C LYS A 11 -0.83 2.95 -17.05
N LYS A 12 -0.99 1.81 -17.73
CA LYS A 12 -2.18 1.50 -18.53
C LYS A 12 -3.35 1.05 -17.66
N GLU A 13 -3.10 0.21 -16.65
CA GLU A 13 -4.15 -0.44 -15.86
C GLU A 13 -4.62 0.40 -14.66
N VAL A 14 -3.76 1.26 -14.09
CA VAL A 14 -4.11 2.07 -12.90
C VAL A 14 -4.59 3.45 -13.30
N GLU A 15 -5.87 3.76 -13.06
CA GLU A 15 -6.46 5.07 -13.38
C GLU A 15 -6.13 6.14 -12.33
N ILE A 16 -6.36 5.84 -11.06
CA ILE A 16 -6.13 6.78 -9.94
C ILE A 16 -4.64 6.75 -9.59
N LYS A 17 -3.88 7.64 -10.21
CA LYS A 17 -2.45 7.83 -9.94
C LYS A 17 -2.08 9.30 -10.03
N PHE A 18 -1.12 9.72 -9.23
CA PHE A 18 -0.64 11.10 -9.09
C PHE A 18 0.77 11.11 -8.52
N ASN A 19 1.51 12.19 -8.74
CA ASN A 19 2.93 12.28 -8.34
C ASN A 19 3.12 12.85 -6.95
N ASN A 20 2.13 13.60 -6.44
CA ASN A 20 2.16 14.18 -5.11
C ASN A 20 0.75 14.23 -4.51
N ILE A 21 0.68 14.32 -3.19
CA ILE A 21 -0.59 14.21 -2.49
C ILE A 21 -1.56 15.36 -2.77
N THR A 22 -1.04 16.58 -2.99
CA THR A 22 -1.85 17.76 -3.33
C THR A 22 -2.60 17.54 -4.64
N GLU A 23 -1.94 16.95 -5.64
CA GLU A 23 -2.57 16.53 -6.89
C GLU A 23 -3.69 15.51 -6.64
N GLY A 24 -3.45 14.52 -5.78
CA GLY A 24 -4.46 13.54 -5.38
C GLY A 24 -5.72 14.20 -4.82
N PHE A 25 -5.56 15.06 -3.81
CA PHE A 25 -6.67 15.77 -3.17
C PHE A 25 -7.45 16.70 -4.12
N ASN A 26 -6.77 17.30 -5.10
CA ASN A 26 -7.39 18.21 -6.05
C ASN A 26 -8.14 17.50 -7.18
N ARG A 27 -7.72 16.28 -7.56
CA ARG A 27 -8.23 15.59 -8.76
C ARG A 27 -9.25 14.50 -8.46
N TYR A 28 -9.21 13.90 -7.27
CA TYR A 28 -10.00 12.73 -6.96
C TYR A 28 -10.81 12.94 -5.68
N LYS A 29 -11.98 12.29 -5.64
CA LYS A 29 -12.71 12.14 -4.39
C LYS A 29 -11.84 11.39 -3.40
N ASN A 30 -11.88 11.81 -2.15
CA ASN A 30 -11.00 11.29 -1.13
C ASN A 30 -11.66 11.27 0.24
N LYS A 31 -11.14 10.36 1.06
CA LYS A 31 -11.45 10.15 2.48
C LYS A 31 -10.17 9.77 3.20
N THR A 32 -10.23 9.62 4.51
CA THR A 32 -9.09 9.21 5.32
C THR A 32 -9.40 7.95 6.11
N ILE A 33 -8.53 6.94 6.00
CA ILE A 33 -8.57 5.76 6.86
C ILE A 33 -7.82 6.09 8.15
N SER A 34 -8.45 5.87 9.30
CA SER A 34 -7.85 5.99 10.62
C SER A 34 -8.38 4.90 11.57
N ALA A 35 -7.75 4.68 12.72
CA ALA A 35 -8.27 3.73 13.71
C ALA A 35 -9.20 4.40 14.73
N ILE A 36 -10.20 3.66 15.20
CA ILE A 36 -11.00 4.01 16.38
C ILE A 36 -10.11 4.02 17.63
N ASN A 37 -9.20 3.05 17.73
CA ASN A 37 -8.18 2.95 18.77
C ASN A 37 -6.81 2.71 18.12
N GLU A 38 -5.88 3.64 18.35
CA GLU A 38 -4.54 3.62 17.78
C GLU A 38 -3.71 2.37 18.13
N GLU A 39 -3.97 1.72 19.28
CA GLU A 39 -3.22 0.53 19.70
C GLU A 39 -3.33 -0.62 18.70
N ASN A 40 -4.46 -0.71 17.99
CA ASN A 40 -4.72 -1.77 17.03
C ASN A 40 -4.58 -1.32 15.57
N PHE A 41 -4.08 -0.11 15.32
CA PHE A 41 -4.02 0.47 13.98
C PHE A 41 -3.23 -0.39 12.99
N GLU A 42 -2.02 -0.84 13.35
CA GLU A 42 -1.19 -1.65 12.46
C GLU A 42 -1.90 -2.96 12.09
N ARG A 43 -2.40 -3.70 13.07
CA ARG A 43 -3.15 -4.94 12.84
C ARG A 43 -4.40 -4.69 12.00
N GLY A 44 -5.13 -3.62 12.29
CA GLY A 44 -6.33 -3.22 11.57
C GLY A 44 -6.03 -2.96 10.10
N MET A 45 -4.99 -2.17 9.81
CA MET A 45 -4.52 -1.88 8.46
C MET A 45 -4.07 -3.13 7.70
N ILE A 46 -3.34 -4.05 8.36
CA ILE A 46 -2.93 -5.32 7.76
C ILE A 46 -4.17 -6.13 7.34
N CYS A 47 -5.13 -6.32 8.24
CA CYS A 47 -6.33 -7.10 7.94
C CYS A 47 -7.20 -6.42 6.87
N PHE A 48 -7.35 -5.09 6.94
CA PHE A 48 -8.06 -4.31 5.93
C PHE A 48 -7.44 -4.48 4.54
N LEU A 49 -6.13 -4.31 4.41
CA LEU A 49 -5.43 -4.44 3.14
C LEU A 49 -5.48 -5.88 2.60
N GLN A 50 -5.43 -6.89 3.47
CA GLN A 50 -5.59 -8.29 3.06
C GLN A 50 -6.97 -8.57 2.46
N GLU A 51 -8.04 -8.08 3.09
CA GLU A 51 -9.41 -8.19 2.54
C GLU A 51 -9.57 -7.37 1.26
N ALA A 52 -8.96 -6.18 1.18
CA ALA A 52 -8.95 -5.36 -0.03
C ALA A 52 -8.27 -6.07 -1.21
N VAL A 53 -7.14 -6.76 -0.96
CA VAL A 53 -6.47 -7.60 -1.97
C VAL A 53 -7.34 -8.80 -2.36
N LYS A 54 -8.07 -9.44 -1.43
CA LYS A 54 -9.01 -10.53 -1.77
C LYS A 54 -10.18 -10.03 -2.62
N LEU A 55 -10.73 -8.87 -2.29
CA LEU A 55 -11.83 -8.22 -3.02
C LEU A 55 -11.44 -7.96 -4.49
N ASN A 56 -10.24 -7.43 -4.69
CA ASN A 56 -9.71 -7.05 -6.00
C ASN A 56 -9.12 -8.21 -6.79
N GLY A 57 -8.46 -9.15 -6.11
CA GLY A 57 -7.64 -10.18 -6.71
C GLY A 57 -6.22 -9.70 -7.04
N LEU A 58 -5.30 -10.65 -7.18
CA LEU A 58 -3.87 -10.38 -7.37
C LEU A 58 -3.59 -9.49 -8.58
N ASN A 59 -4.18 -9.79 -9.74
CA ASN A 59 -3.93 -9.09 -11.00
C ASN A 59 -4.52 -7.67 -11.04
N SER A 60 -5.25 -7.28 -9.99
CA SER A 60 -5.87 -5.97 -9.84
C SER A 60 -5.40 -5.24 -8.59
N SER A 61 -4.36 -5.74 -7.92
CA SER A 61 -3.78 -5.19 -6.69
C SER A 61 -2.30 -4.88 -6.90
N TYR A 62 -1.95 -3.60 -6.84
CA TYR A 62 -0.59 -3.13 -7.09
C TYR A 62 -0.06 -2.33 -5.90
N VAL A 63 1.26 -2.19 -5.84
CA VAL A 63 1.96 -1.36 -4.87
C VAL A 63 3.20 -0.76 -5.51
N ASP A 64 3.55 0.47 -5.15
CA ASP A 64 4.87 1.02 -5.44
C ASP A 64 5.85 0.71 -4.29
N PHE A 65 7.09 0.36 -4.61
CA PHE A 65 8.10 0.04 -3.60
C PHE A 65 9.48 0.47 -4.10
N TYR A 66 9.98 1.56 -3.52
CA TYR A 66 11.16 2.28 -4.02
C TYR A 66 12.50 1.72 -3.53
N TYR A 67 12.53 0.48 -3.02
CA TYR A 67 13.74 -0.15 -2.49
C TYR A 67 14.93 -0.11 -3.45
N ASN A 68 14.66 -0.38 -4.74
CA ASN A 68 15.69 -0.39 -5.78
C ASN A 68 16.24 1.00 -6.12
N SER A 69 15.51 2.05 -5.74
CA SER A 69 15.88 3.46 -5.95
C SER A 69 16.63 4.06 -4.75
N LEU A 70 16.68 3.35 -3.62
CA LEU A 70 17.42 3.80 -2.44
C LEU A 70 18.93 3.72 -2.66
N SER A 71 19.66 4.66 -2.04
CA SER A 71 21.12 4.56 -1.89
C SER A 71 21.49 3.33 -1.04
N GLU A 72 22.73 2.85 -1.13
CA GLU A 72 23.17 1.75 -0.25
C GLU A 72 23.10 2.14 1.23
N GLU A 73 23.38 3.41 1.56
CA GLU A 73 23.23 3.93 2.93
C GLU A 73 21.78 3.85 3.41
N ASP A 74 20.82 4.25 2.58
CA ASP A 74 19.41 4.21 2.95
C ASP A 74 18.84 2.78 2.98
N LYS A 75 19.39 1.86 2.17
CA LYS A 75 19.07 0.43 2.28
C LYS A 75 19.53 -0.15 3.61
N VAL A 76 20.70 0.24 4.10
CA VAL A 76 21.20 -0.18 5.43
C VAL A 76 20.28 0.35 6.53
N LYS A 77 19.98 1.66 6.52
CA LYS A 77 19.05 2.28 7.49
C LYS A 77 17.68 1.60 7.50
N LEU A 78 17.11 1.31 6.33
CA LEU A 78 15.83 0.61 6.21
C LEU A 78 15.88 -0.76 6.90
N VAL A 79 16.93 -1.55 6.66
CA VAL A 79 17.09 -2.87 7.28
C VAL A 79 17.21 -2.76 8.81
N GLU A 80 17.88 -1.73 9.32
CA GLU A 80 18.01 -1.48 10.75
C GLU A 80 16.67 -1.12 11.42
N MET A 81 15.81 -0.37 10.74
CA MET A 81 14.52 0.11 11.25
C MET A 81 13.40 -0.95 11.26
N VAL A 82 13.51 -2.00 10.44
CA VAL A 82 12.45 -3.01 10.33
C VAL A 82 12.65 -4.21 11.27
N SER A 83 11.55 -4.94 11.51
CA SER A 83 11.54 -6.16 12.32
C SER A 83 12.36 -7.30 11.69
N VAL A 84 12.74 -8.30 12.49
CA VAL A 84 13.50 -9.48 12.00
C VAL A 84 12.77 -10.20 10.86
N ASP A 85 11.44 -10.31 10.92
CA ASP A 85 10.66 -10.96 9.86
C ASP A 85 10.58 -10.10 8.59
N ASP A 86 10.55 -8.79 8.72
CA ASP A 86 10.63 -7.87 7.57
C ASP A 86 12.02 -7.87 6.93
N ARG A 87 13.10 -8.09 7.70
CA ARG A 87 14.45 -8.29 7.15
C ARG A 87 14.50 -9.52 6.24
N LYS A 88 13.93 -10.64 6.69
CA LYS A 88 13.81 -11.86 5.86
C LYS A 88 13.02 -11.61 4.59
N PHE A 89 11.95 -10.80 4.67
CA PHE A 89 11.19 -10.41 3.50
C PHE A 89 12.06 -9.63 2.50
N ILE A 90 12.84 -8.65 2.98
CA ILE A 90 13.76 -7.87 2.15
C ILE A 90 14.83 -8.75 1.50
N GLU A 91 15.42 -9.68 2.25
CA GLU A 91 16.39 -10.64 1.70
C GLU A 91 15.78 -11.47 0.56
N SER A 92 14.60 -12.06 0.79
CA SER A 92 13.92 -12.82 -0.27
C SER A 92 13.51 -11.95 -1.45
N PHE A 93 13.13 -10.69 -1.21
CA PHE A 93 12.85 -9.71 -2.25
C PHE A 93 14.10 -9.47 -3.11
N LYS A 94 15.27 -9.24 -2.51
CA LYS A 94 16.54 -9.01 -3.24
C LYS A 94 16.90 -10.18 -4.16
N GLU A 95 16.79 -11.41 -3.66
CA GLU A 95 17.15 -12.61 -4.43
C GLU A 95 16.33 -12.77 -5.71
N LYS A 96 15.04 -12.37 -5.66
CA LYS A 96 14.07 -12.63 -6.73
C LYS A 96 13.79 -11.40 -7.58
N ASN A 97 14.12 -10.21 -7.10
CA ASN A 97 13.95 -8.95 -7.81
C ASN A 97 15.25 -8.49 -8.49
N THR A 98 15.63 -9.18 -9.55
CA THR A 98 16.90 -8.91 -10.25
C THR A 98 16.79 -7.84 -11.35
N THR A 99 15.57 -7.52 -11.80
CA THR A 99 15.33 -6.63 -12.94
C THR A 99 15.19 -5.17 -12.57
N GLY A 100 15.14 -4.84 -11.27
CA GLY A 100 14.79 -3.51 -10.80
C GLY A 100 13.33 -3.15 -11.05
N GLY A 101 12.98 -1.90 -10.75
CA GLY A 101 11.64 -1.34 -10.93
C GLY A 101 11.01 -0.85 -9.62
N ILE A 102 9.85 -0.18 -9.77
CA ILE A 102 9.11 0.46 -8.68
C ILE A 102 7.76 -0.22 -8.43
N TYR A 103 7.12 -0.76 -9.47
CA TYR A 103 5.75 -1.26 -9.36
C TYR A 103 5.69 -2.78 -9.25
N TYR A 104 4.81 -3.26 -8.38
CA TYR A 104 4.66 -4.67 -8.05
C TYR A 104 3.20 -5.06 -7.91
N TYR A 105 2.86 -6.32 -8.19
CA TYR A 105 1.62 -6.90 -7.69
C TYR A 105 1.73 -7.11 -6.17
N LEU A 106 0.69 -6.67 -5.46
CA LEU A 106 0.57 -6.82 -4.02
C LEU A 106 -0.07 -8.18 -3.68
N THR A 107 0.77 -9.16 -3.32
CA THR A 107 0.29 -10.45 -2.80
C THR A 107 -0.15 -10.37 -1.34
N LEU A 108 -1.03 -11.29 -0.91
CA LEU A 108 -1.45 -11.38 0.50
C LEU A 108 -0.29 -11.51 1.48
N ASP A 109 0.74 -12.29 1.14
CA ASP A 109 1.93 -12.48 1.97
C ASP A 109 2.79 -11.22 2.09
N SER A 110 2.64 -10.28 1.15
CA SER A 110 3.38 -9.01 1.14
C SER A 110 2.66 -7.89 1.85
N VAL A 111 1.35 -8.02 2.10
CA VAL A 111 0.56 -7.00 2.79
C VAL A 111 1.13 -6.66 4.17
N PRO A 112 1.47 -7.61 5.05
CA PRO A 112 1.99 -7.27 6.37
C PRO A 112 3.26 -6.40 6.31
N PHE A 113 4.19 -6.74 5.42
CA PHE A 113 5.43 -6.00 5.22
C PHE A 113 5.15 -4.57 4.74
N ILE A 114 4.39 -4.40 3.65
CA ILE A 114 4.06 -3.07 3.11
C ILE A 114 3.28 -2.24 4.12
N SER A 115 2.33 -2.84 4.83
CA SER A 115 1.54 -2.14 5.83
C SER A 115 2.40 -1.65 6.98
N ARG A 116 3.39 -2.44 7.45
CA ARG A 116 4.31 -2.04 8.52
C ARG A 116 5.27 -0.93 8.09
N LEU A 117 5.79 -0.99 6.86
CA LEU A 117 6.65 0.09 6.35
C LEU A 117 5.95 1.44 6.34
N ASN A 118 4.69 1.44 5.90
CA ASN A 118 3.86 2.63 5.96
C ASN A 118 3.55 3.00 7.42
N SER A 119 2.86 2.14 8.18
CA SER A 119 2.40 2.46 9.54
C SER A 119 3.50 2.99 10.48
N ASN A 120 4.75 2.56 10.29
CA ASN A 120 5.92 3.00 11.07
C ASN A 120 6.73 4.12 10.40
N GLU A 121 6.25 4.70 9.30
CA GLU A 121 6.83 5.82 8.55
C GLU A 121 8.28 5.56 8.09
N ILE A 122 8.59 4.30 7.76
CA ILE A 122 9.94 3.87 7.36
C ILE A 122 10.17 4.11 5.86
N LEU A 123 9.23 3.65 5.03
CA LEU A 123 9.26 3.87 3.59
C LEU A 123 7.83 3.89 3.06
N PHE A 124 7.39 5.04 2.58
CA PHE A 124 6.03 5.21 2.09
C PHE A 124 5.81 4.47 0.78
N SER A 125 4.63 3.88 0.67
CA SER A 125 4.17 3.19 -0.53
C SER A 125 2.70 3.49 -0.76
N SER A 126 2.32 3.61 -2.02
CA SER A 126 0.92 3.68 -2.43
C SER A 126 0.45 2.31 -2.88
N ILE A 127 -0.79 1.98 -2.54
CA ILE A 127 -1.45 0.73 -2.89
C ILE A 127 -2.58 1.06 -3.86
N TYR A 128 -2.63 0.37 -4.99
CA TYR A 128 -3.56 0.66 -6.07
C TYR A 128 -4.43 -0.55 -6.35
N PHE A 129 -5.75 -0.32 -6.38
CA PHE A 129 -6.75 -1.32 -6.69
C PHE A 129 -7.48 -0.91 -7.97
N THR A 130 -7.67 -1.85 -8.89
CA THR A 130 -8.19 -1.57 -10.26
C THR A 130 -9.52 -2.26 -10.56
N LYS A 131 -9.94 -3.25 -9.77
CA LYS A 131 -11.26 -3.87 -9.92
C LYS A 131 -12.32 -3.05 -9.19
N GLU A 132 -12.04 -2.76 -7.93
CA GLU A 132 -12.79 -1.79 -7.12
C GLU A 132 -11.90 -0.55 -7.03
N GLU A 133 -12.00 0.33 -8.02
CA GLU A 133 -11.00 1.39 -8.27
C GLU A 133 -10.79 2.32 -7.07
N CYS A 134 -9.64 2.16 -6.41
CA CYS A 134 -9.19 3.08 -5.38
C CYS A 134 -7.65 3.09 -5.25
N THR A 135 -7.12 4.12 -4.62
CA THR A 135 -5.71 4.23 -4.28
C THR A 135 -5.57 4.65 -2.84
N ILE A 136 -4.81 3.89 -2.07
CA ILE A 136 -4.47 4.21 -0.70
C ILE A 136 -3.05 4.72 -0.71
N TRP A 137 -2.86 5.96 -0.29
CA TRP A 137 -1.55 6.57 -0.22
C TRP A 137 -0.94 6.33 1.16
N GLY A 138 0.40 6.26 1.22
CA GLY A 138 1.14 6.08 2.47
C GLY A 138 0.63 7.02 3.57
N ASN A 139 0.67 6.53 4.81
CA ASN A 139 0.16 7.28 5.96
C ASN A 139 1.00 8.50 6.29
N TYR A 140 0.38 9.41 7.01
CA TYR A 140 1.06 10.40 7.83
C TYR A 140 0.31 10.51 9.15
N ASN A 141 0.99 10.35 10.29
CA ASN A 141 0.35 10.33 11.61
C ASN A 141 -0.79 9.30 11.71
N LYS A 142 -0.57 8.08 11.22
CA LYS A 142 -1.57 6.98 11.19
C LYS A 142 -2.89 7.34 10.48
N ARG A 143 -2.82 8.25 9.51
CA ARG A 143 -3.94 8.60 8.63
C ARG A 143 -3.55 8.26 7.20
N PHE A 144 -4.28 7.33 6.58
CA PHE A 144 -4.04 6.91 5.19
C PHE A 144 -5.10 7.55 4.28
N PRO A 145 -4.73 8.48 3.39
CA PRO A 145 -5.66 8.97 2.38
C PRO A 145 -6.09 7.84 1.45
N ILE A 146 -7.40 7.73 1.22
CA ILE A 146 -7.98 6.84 0.21
C ILE A 146 -8.66 7.69 -0.87
N PHE A 147 -8.26 7.46 -2.12
CA PHE A 147 -8.79 8.11 -3.31
C PHE A 147 -9.64 7.12 -4.07
N TYR A 148 -10.80 7.55 -4.56
CA TYR A 148 -11.77 6.68 -5.22
C TYR A 148 -12.53 7.44 -6.30
N LYS A 149 -13.15 6.68 -7.21
CA LYS A 149 -13.94 7.23 -8.32
C LYS A 149 -15.43 7.35 -7.95
N GLU A 150 -15.97 6.26 -7.42
CA GLU A 150 -17.41 6.10 -7.17
C GLU A 150 -17.71 5.81 -5.70
N GLU A 151 -18.80 6.40 -5.17
CA GLU A 151 -19.19 6.21 -3.75
C GLU A 151 -19.47 4.75 -3.42
N HIS A 152 -20.11 4.01 -4.33
CA HIS A 152 -20.44 2.60 -4.11
C HIS A 152 -19.18 1.72 -4.02
N VAL A 153 -18.06 2.14 -4.62
CA VAL A 153 -16.75 1.49 -4.46
C VAL A 153 -16.21 1.77 -3.06
N LEU A 154 -16.19 3.05 -2.64
CA LEU A 154 -15.76 3.45 -1.30
C LEU A 154 -16.51 2.68 -0.21
N MET A 155 -17.82 2.50 -0.34
CA MET A 155 -18.64 1.81 0.66
C MET A 155 -18.18 0.36 0.92
N LYS A 156 -17.66 -0.34 -0.10
CA LYS A 156 -17.09 -1.69 0.11
C LYS A 156 -15.86 -1.64 1.01
N TYR A 157 -15.02 -0.61 0.86
CA TYR A 157 -13.85 -0.40 1.72
C TYR A 157 -14.26 0.05 3.12
N VAL A 158 -15.30 0.87 3.26
CA VAL A 158 -15.87 1.25 4.57
C VAL A 158 -16.33 -0.01 5.33
N ASP A 159 -17.04 -0.91 4.66
CA ASP A 159 -17.51 -2.17 5.27
C ASP A 159 -16.35 -3.06 5.72
N ILE A 160 -15.23 -3.09 4.99
CA ILE A 160 -14.03 -3.82 5.40
C ILE A 160 -13.35 -3.11 6.59
N ALA A 161 -13.18 -1.78 6.52
CA ALA A 161 -12.53 -0.99 7.57
C ALA A 161 -13.21 -1.18 8.93
N ASN A 162 -14.55 -1.11 8.95
CA ASN A 162 -15.35 -1.26 10.17
C ASN A 162 -15.15 -2.63 10.85
N LYS A 163 -14.92 -3.71 10.09
CA LYS A 163 -14.65 -5.05 10.65
C LYS A 163 -13.35 -5.12 11.45
N TYR A 164 -12.42 -4.20 11.19
CA TYR A 164 -11.08 -4.20 11.77
C TYR A 164 -10.79 -2.97 12.62
N GLY A 165 -11.84 -2.30 13.11
CA GLY A 165 -11.72 -1.15 14.02
C GLY A 165 -11.14 0.10 13.36
N LEU A 166 -11.26 0.20 12.03
CA LEU A 166 -10.89 1.38 11.25
C LEU A 166 -12.15 2.16 10.84
N ILE A 167 -11.99 3.46 10.65
CA ILE A 167 -12.99 4.38 10.10
C ILE A 167 -12.45 4.96 8.80
N ILE A 168 -13.35 5.21 7.85
CA ILE A 168 -13.05 5.99 6.63
C ILE A 168 -13.95 7.24 6.64
N ASP A 169 -13.35 8.43 6.84
CA ASP A 169 -14.07 9.71 7.02
C ASP A 169 -13.61 10.87 6.13
#